data_AF-A0A6N9EJW8-F1
#
_entry.id   AF-A0A6N9EJW8-F1
#
_cell.length_a   1.000
_cell.length_b   1.000
_cell.length_c   1.000
_cell.angle_alpha   90.00
_cell.angle_beta   90.00
_cell.angle_gamma   90.00
#
_symmetry.space_group_name_H-M   'P 1'
#
loop_
_entity.id
_entity.type
_entity.pdbx_description
1 polymer ?
#
loop_
_entity_poly.entity_id
_entity_poly.type
_entity_poly.pdbx_seq_one_letter_code
_entity_poly.pdbx_strand_id
1 'polypeptide(L)'
;MDMDLLTNPFLRLGATMGDNRGRVMALAEEKSLAADEATAAAVQDAKAVLIHPKRRLKAEIGYLPGLEPQQASEMIATVQQNPINIRNLVAHLPSLARANLLAAGLIRVAGRLPKDEVAQWILALAHGHEAIAARPTAALLNGERSAAGFPAVTDLQTVDAELRSQRQYYGQAIKKVLDQLSFQSLVEVVTTTVDKATNHGKNHAPILIDDLVDRFEVEVEVQGFFETQTKKIKDLVQRIRHLAQENKGHRQINFHASKLENVVRNWDRVAQPIQVSARSRGTDHDLSHEIAAEIRSLVFYLLEKHDLLDISKRLTALQQEIFAELDTVVEKLNEDAIVLNKISKLKSEVSKLKSEIFKKKLLTLLFRSFRLLFWPFIVLLLIGLISLLQDNRKTNTISSYTQSPPSVPSSPSRTLEVQVPSPELKFSKPPVGDDNILSIAQIRWCLREEIRIEVLRPRVTTNPQIDQFNTIVDNYNRCCASYRYYESTLERAQREVEKTRSQIIADASLWSPFVDSLSNDLRQE
;
A
#
# COMPACT_ATOMS: atom_id res chain seq x y z
N MET A 1 1.03 -22.46 23.72
CA MET A 1 -0.18 -22.62 24.56
C MET A 1 -0.51 -21.26 25.12
N ASP A 2 -1.67 -20.77 24.71
CA ASP A 2 -1.92 -19.35 24.47
C ASP A 2 -3.22 -19.01 25.22
N MET A 3 -3.20 -17.92 25.99
CA MET A 3 -4.07 -17.83 27.16
C MET A 3 -5.44 -17.21 26.84
N ASP A 4 -6.36 -18.05 26.35
CA ASP A 4 -7.79 -17.74 26.32
C ASP A 4 -8.31 -17.54 27.75
N LEU A 5 -9.11 -16.48 27.94
CA LEU A 5 -9.66 -16.09 29.24
C LEU A 5 -10.38 -17.24 29.95
N LEU A 6 -11.12 -18.06 29.21
CA LEU A 6 -11.84 -19.21 29.80
C LEU A 6 -10.95 -20.41 30.15
N THR A 7 -9.68 -20.39 29.75
CA THR A 7 -8.67 -21.40 30.14
C THR A 7 -7.65 -20.86 31.14
N ASN A 8 -7.77 -19.59 31.55
CA ASN A 8 -6.86 -18.91 32.48
C ASN A 8 -6.80 -19.62 33.85
N PRO A 9 -5.59 -19.79 34.45
CA PRO A 9 -5.42 -20.39 35.78
C PRO A 9 -6.30 -19.83 36.90
N PHE A 10 -6.58 -18.52 36.92
CA PHE A 10 -7.45 -17.89 37.92
C PHE A 10 -8.88 -18.47 37.84
N LEU A 11 -9.49 -18.45 36.65
CA LEU A 11 -10.81 -19.03 36.44
C LEU A 11 -10.83 -20.55 36.68
N ARG A 12 -9.80 -21.29 36.23
CA ARG A 12 -9.67 -22.73 36.49
C ARG A 12 -9.79 -23.04 37.98
N LEU A 13 -9.08 -22.29 38.84
CA LEU A 13 -9.17 -22.47 40.30
C LEU A 13 -10.39 -21.80 40.93
N GLY A 14 -11.06 -20.85 40.27
CA GLY A 14 -12.03 -19.97 40.92
C GLY A 14 -11.36 -18.97 41.86
N ALA A 15 -10.12 -18.61 41.57
CA ALA A 15 -9.29 -17.67 42.34
C ALA A 15 -9.35 -16.26 41.73
N THR A 16 -9.16 -15.26 42.58
CA THR A 16 -9.01 -13.84 42.25
C THR A 16 -7.53 -13.45 42.17
N MET A 17 -7.22 -12.28 41.59
CA MET A 17 -5.84 -11.77 41.56
C MET A 17 -5.35 -11.32 42.95
N GLY A 18 -6.26 -10.98 43.86
CA GLY A 18 -6.01 -10.77 45.29
C GLY A 18 -5.73 -12.05 46.10
N ASP A 19 -5.97 -13.26 45.55
CA ASP A 19 -5.75 -14.48 46.32
C ASP A 19 -4.27 -14.81 46.52
N ASN A 20 -3.90 -14.90 47.80
CA ASN A 20 -2.57 -15.30 48.25
C ASN A 20 -2.28 -16.79 48.01
N ARG A 21 -1.01 -17.20 48.18
CA ARG A 21 -0.55 -18.59 47.93
C ARG A 21 -1.34 -19.64 48.71
N GLY A 22 -1.72 -19.36 49.96
CA GLY A 22 -2.48 -20.28 50.79
C GLY A 22 -3.89 -20.52 50.26
N ARG A 23 -4.61 -19.45 49.88
CA ARG A 23 -5.95 -19.58 49.29
C ARG A 23 -5.92 -20.23 47.91
N VAL A 24 -4.91 -19.92 47.08
CA VAL A 24 -4.66 -20.61 45.80
C VAL A 24 -4.41 -22.11 46.00
N MET A 25 -3.65 -22.52 47.03
CA MET A 25 -3.44 -23.93 47.34
C MET A 25 -4.72 -24.63 47.82
N ALA A 26 -5.47 -24.00 48.73
CA ALA A 26 -6.73 -24.55 49.23
C ALA A 26 -7.79 -24.72 48.13
N LEU A 27 -7.95 -23.72 47.24
CA LEU A 27 -8.85 -23.82 46.07
C LEU A 27 -8.47 -24.95 45.11
N ALA A 28 -7.16 -25.19 44.92
CA ALA A 28 -6.69 -26.28 44.08
C ALA A 28 -6.89 -27.66 44.72
N GLU A 29 -6.79 -27.76 46.04
CA GLU A 29 -7.10 -28.98 46.79
C GLU A 29 -8.61 -29.27 46.75
N GLU A 30 -9.43 -28.28 47.12
CA GLU A 30 -10.91 -28.31 47.07
C GLU A 30 -11.42 -28.79 45.70
N LYS A 31 -10.92 -28.22 44.60
CA LYS A 31 -11.31 -28.63 43.25
C LYS A 31 -10.74 -29.98 42.81
N SER A 32 -9.60 -30.44 43.35
CA SER A 32 -9.03 -31.74 43.00
C SER A 32 -9.85 -32.91 43.57
N LEU A 33 -10.55 -32.71 44.69
CA LEU A 33 -11.35 -33.75 45.36
C LEU A 33 -12.60 -34.18 44.57
N ALA A 34 -13.08 -33.34 43.65
CA ALA A 34 -14.30 -33.57 42.86
C ALA A 34 -14.05 -33.61 41.34
N ALA A 35 -12.78 -33.72 40.93
CA ALA A 35 -12.35 -33.66 39.53
C ALA A 35 -12.13 -35.06 38.92
N ASP A 36 -12.34 -35.16 37.60
CA ASP A 36 -11.74 -36.26 36.81
C ASP A 36 -10.21 -36.06 36.64
N GLU A 37 -9.51 -37.07 36.15
CA GLU A 37 -8.04 -37.07 36.04
C GLU A 37 -7.50 -35.89 35.19
N ALA A 38 -8.18 -35.56 34.09
CA ALA A 38 -7.80 -34.46 33.21
C ALA A 38 -8.01 -33.09 33.87
N THR A 39 -9.13 -32.94 34.59
CA THR A 39 -9.48 -31.73 35.35
C THR A 39 -8.54 -31.56 36.55
N ALA A 40 -8.19 -32.65 37.24
CA ALA A 40 -7.23 -32.65 38.33
C ALA A 40 -5.85 -32.20 37.85
N ALA A 41 -5.34 -32.75 36.74
CA ALA A 41 -4.10 -32.28 36.11
C ALA A 41 -4.17 -30.78 35.75
N ALA A 42 -5.26 -30.35 35.10
CA ALA A 42 -5.49 -28.96 34.74
C ALA A 42 -5.57 -27.98 35.93
N VAL A 43 -5.98 -28.47 37.11
CA VAL A 43 -5.99 -27.76 38.40
C VAL A 43 -4.60 -27.71 39.04
N GLN A 44 -3.83 -28.80 39.00
CA GLN A 44 -2.45 -28.82 39.51
C GLN A 44 -1.53 -27.89 38.69
N ASP A 45 -1.69 -27.85 37.37
CA ASP A 45 -1.00 -26.89 36.49
C ASP A 45 -1.36 -25.43 36.85
N ALA A 46 -2.66 -25.14 37.03
CA ALA A 46 -3.12 -23.81 37.40
C ALA A 46 -2.54 -23.35 38.75
N LYS A 47 -2.51 -24.25 39.75
CA LYS A 47 -1.85 -24.04 41.04
C LYS A 47 -0.35 -23.72 40.85
N ALA A 48 0.35 -24.53 40.06
CA ALA A 48 1.79 -24.37 39.79
C ALA A 48 2.12 -23.06 39.05
N VAL A 49 1.21 -22.51 38.24
CA VAL A 49 1.35 -21.16 37.67
C VAL A 49 1.16 -20.09 38.74
N LEU A 50 0.06 -20.15 39.51
CA LEU A 50 -0.37 -19.03 40.37
C LEU A 50 0.44 -18.85 41.66
N ILE A 51 1.13 -19.87 42.18
CA ILE A 51 1.97 -19.73 43.39
C ILE A 51 3.36 -19.12 43.13
N HIS A 52 3.83 -19.12 41.87
CA HIS A 52 5.16 -18.67 41.49
C HIS A 52 5.13 -17.27 40.84
N PRO A 53 5.71 -16.21 41.45
CA PRO A 53 5.50 -14.82 41.03
C PRO A 53 5.84 -14.48 39.57
N LYS A 54 6.82 -15.16 38.96
CA LYS A 54 7.15 -14.99 37.54
C LYS A 54 6.11 -15.64 36.62
N ARG A 55 5.67 -16.87 36.92
CA ARG A 55 4.66 -17.59 36.11
C ARG A 55 3.27 -16.95 36.24
N ARG A 56 2.94 -16.45 37.44
CA ARG A 56 1.68 -15.74 37.73
C ARG A 56 1.50 -14.50 36.85
N LEU A 57 2.57 -13.81 36.41
CA LEU A 57 2.47 -12.61 35.59
C LEU A 57 1.71 -12.84 34.27
N LYS A 58 2.00 -13.94 33.57
CA LYS A 58 1.27 -14.31 32.35
C LYS A 58 -0.21 -14.57 32.64
N ALA A 59 -0.51 -15.22 33.76
CA ALA A 59 -1.89 -15.47 34.19
C ALA A 59 -2.64 -14.17 34.51
N GLU A 60 -1.97 -13.20 35.15
CA GLU A 60 -2.55 -11.89 35.48
C GLU A 60 -2.80 -11.05 34.21
N ILE A 61 -1.82 -11.01 33.29
CA ILE A 61 -1.95 -10.31 32.00
C ILE A 61 -3.04 -10.94 31.11
N GLY A 62 -3.22 -12.26 31.16
CA GLY A 62 -4.27 -12.98 30.44
C GLY A 62 -5.63 -13.05 31.15
N TYR A 63 -5.83 -12.31 32.25
CA TYR A 63 -7.09 -12.32 33.02
C TYR A 63 -7.85 -10.98 32.89
N LEU A 64 -8.47 -10.49 33.97
CA LEU A 64 -9.26 -9.26 34.01
C LEU A 64 -8.64 -8.22 34.99
N PRO A 65 -7.40 -7.77 34.74
CA PRO A 65 -6.71 -6.82 35.62
C PRO A 65 -7.48 -5.49 35.73
N GLY A 66 -7.71 -5.05 36.97
CA GLY A 66 -8.45 -3.82 37.28
C GLY A 66 -9.98 -3.96 37.29
N LEU A 67 -10.53 -5.17 37.32
CA LEU A 67 -11.94 -5.41 37.64
C LEU A 67 -12.07 -5.99 39.04
N GLU A 68 -13.06 -5.49 39.80
CA GLU A 68 -13.47 -6.09 41.07
C GLU A 68 -13.94 -7.55 40.89
N PRO A 69 -13.75 -8.44 41.89
CA PRO A 69 -14.07 -9.88 41.75
C PRO A 69 -15.50 -10.18 41.29
N GLN A 70 -16.49 -9.39 41.71
CA GLN A 70 -17.87 -9.51 41.24
C GLN A 70 -17.98 -9.13 39.74
N GLN A 71 -17.47 -7.97 39.35
CA GLN A 71 -17.53 -7.50 37.96
C GLN A 71 -16.76 -8.43 37.01
N ALA A 72 -15.61 -8.96 37.46
CA ALA A 72 -14.87 -9.99 36.74
C ALA A 72 -15.71 -11.26 36.53
N SER A 73 -16.44 -11.70 37.56
CA SER A 73 -17.32 -12.87 37.49
C SER A 73 -18.51 -12.65 36.55
N GLU A 74 -19.15 -11.48 36.60
CA GLU A 74 -20.26 -11.09 35.72
C GLU A 74 -19.82 -11.03 34.25
N MET A 75 -18.64 -10.47 33.97
CA MET A 75 -18.09 -10.44 32.61
C MET A 75 -17.70 -11.83 32.10
N ILE A 76 -17.15 -12.72 32.95
CA ILE A 76 -16.86 -14.12 32.58
C ILE A 76 -18.15 -14.89 32.30
N ALA A 77 -19.18 -14.75 33.14
CA ALA A 77 -20.50 -15.32 32.90
C ALA A 77 -21.10 -14.81 31.59
N THR A 78 -20.91 -13.53 31.27
CA THR A 78 -21.34 -12.94 29.98
C THR A 78 -20.58 -13.54 28.79
N VAL A 79 -19.26 -13.77 28.88
CA VAL A 79 -18.47 -14.47 27.83
C VAL A 79 -18.94 -15.93 27.64
N GLN A 80 -19.37 -16.59 28.71
CA GLN A 80 -19.85 -17.98 28.66
C GLN A 80 -21.28 -18.10 28.11
N GLN A 81 -22.19 -17.22 28.52
CA GLN A 81 -23.63 -17.35 28.25
C GLN A 81 -24.10 -16.49 27.07
N ASN A 82 -23.69 -15.23 27.02
CA ASN A 82 -24.17 -14.23 26.07
C ASN A 82 -23.03 -13.40 25.43
N PRO A 83 -21.99 -14.04 24.84
CA PRO A 83 -20.75 -13.36 24.45
C PRO A 83 -20.94 -12.23 23.43
N ILE A 84 -22.04 -12.20 22.68
CA ILE A 84 -22.35 -11.12 21.72
C ILE A 84 -22.48 -9.74 22.39
N ASN A 85 -22.90 -9.70 23.65
CA ASN A 85 -23.08 -8.44 24.39
C ASN A 85 -21.75 -7.81 24.83
N ILE A 86 -20.64 -8.58 24.86
CA ILE A 86 -19.35 -8.13 25.39
C ILE A 86 -18.86 -6.86 24.68
N ARG A 87 -18.95 -6.78 23.34
CA ARG A 87 -18.53 -5.60 22.55
C ARG A 87 -19.17 -4.30 23.03
N ASN A 88 -20.41 -4.35 23.52
CA ASN A 88 -21.17 -3.18 23.97
C ASN A 88 -20.89 -2.83 25.44
N LEU A 89 -20.50 -3.82 26.26
CA LEU A 89 -20.31 -3.65 27.71
C LEU A 89 -18.89 -3.19 28.06
N VAL A 90 -17.87 -3.63 27.32
CA VAL A 90 -16.45 -3.45 27.69
C VAL A 90 -15.87 -2.05 27.51
N ALA A 91 -16.61 -1.10 26.91
CA ALA A 91 -16.06 0.19 26.49
C ALA A 91 -15.37 0.98 27.63
N HIS A 92 -15.95 0.92 28.83
CA HIS A 92 -15.52 1.62 30.04
C HIS A 92 -14.46 0.86 30.87
N LEU A 93 -14.08 -0.37 30.48
CA LEU A 93 -13.16 -1.21 31.24
C LEU A 93 -11.69 -0.90 30.95
N PRO A 94 -10.76 -1.22 31.89
CA PRO A 94 -9.31 -1.13 31.66
C PRO A 94 -8.87 -1.85 30.38
N SER A 95 -7.98 -1.21 29.59
CA SER A 95 -7.62 -1.63 28.22
C SER A 95 -7.28 -3.11 28.08
N LEU A 96 -6.52 -3.67 29.02
CA LEU A 96 -6.07 -5.07 28.98
C LEU A 96 -7.20 -6.06 29.28
N ALA A 97 -8.03 -5.80 30.30
CA ALA A 97 -9.23 -6.60 30.57
C ALA A 97 -10.24 -6.50 29.41
N ARG A 98 -10.44 -5.30 28.86
CA ARG A 98 -11.25 -5.03 27.67
C ARG A 98 -10.78 -5.86 26.46
N ALA A 99 -9.49 -5.86 26.15
CA ALA A 99 -8.93 -6.64 25.05
C ALA A 99 -9.06 -8.16 25.27
N ASN A 100 -8.79 -8.65 26.48
CA ASN A 100 -8.98 -10.07 26.82
C ASN A 100 -10.44 -10.52 26.68
N LEU A 101 -11.40 -9.69 27.11
CA LEU A 101 -12.84 -9.95 26.95
C LEU A 101 -13.26 -9.92 25.46
N LEU A 102 -12.75 -8.97 24.67
CA LEU A 102 -13.03 -8.89 23.24
C LEU A 102 -12.50 -10.09 22.46
N ALA A 103 -11.26 -10.53 22.73
CA ALA A 103 -10.69 -11.73 22.12
C ALA A 103 -11.47 -13.00 22.51
N ALA A 104 -11.81 -13.15 23.80
CA ALA A 104 -12.57 -14.28 24.29
C ALA A 104 -14.01 -14.31 23.75
N GLY A 105 -14.65 -13.14 23.58
CA GLY A 105 -15.97 -12.99 22.96
C GLY A 105 -15.93 -13.31 21.46
N LEU A 106 -15.02 -12.70 20.71
CA LEU A 106 -14.86 -12.83 19.25
C LEU A 106 -14.81 -14.31 18.80
N ILE A 107 -13.96 -15.13 19.43
CA ILE A 107 -13.83 -16.57 19.15
C ILE A 107 -15.17 -17.31 19.27
N ARG A 108 -16.06 -16.85 20.15
CA ARG A 108 -17.32 -17.52 20.53
C ARG A 108 -18.54 -17.02 19.75
N VAL A 109 -18.44 -15.88 19.06
CA VAL A 109 -19.56 -15.28 18.32
C VAL A 109 -19.38 -15.27 16.81
N ALA A 110 -18.15 -15.22 16.29
CA ALA A 110 -17.92 -14.84 14.89
C ALA A 110 -18.62 -15.74 13.86
N GLY A 111 -18.65 -17.07 14.07
CA GLY A 111 -19.37 -18.03 13.23
C GLY A 111 -20.91 -17.87 13.22
N ARG A 112 -21.45 -16.87 13.91
CA ARG A 112 -22.87 -16.48 13.94
C ARG A 112 -23.10 -15.02 13.53
N LEU A 113 -22.05 -14.26 13.22
CA LEU A 113 -22.11 -12.83 12.90
C LEU A 113 -22.03 -12.60 11.38
N PRO A 114 -22.66 -11.52 10.86
CA PRO A 114 -22.38 -11.03 9.52
C PRO A 114 -20.95 -10.47 9.44
N LYS A 115 -20.39 -10.41 8.23
CA LYS A 115 -18.98 -10.05 7.98
C LYS A 115 -18.60 -8.67 8.53
N ASP A 116 -19.46 -7.66 8.36
CA ASP A 116 -19.29 -6.32 8.93
C ASP A 116 -19.21 -6.29 10.46
N GLU A 117 -19.91 -7.21 11.14
CA GLU A 117 -19.82 -7.34 12.60
C GLU A 117 -18.49 -8.01 12.99
N VAL A 118 -18.06 -9.05 12.27
CA VAL A 118 -16.74 -9.68 12.50
C VAL A 118 -15.62 -8.64 12.35
N ALA A 119 -15.65 -7.82 11.28
CA ALA A 119 -14.71 -6.71 11.09
C ALA A 119 -14.77 -5.69 12.24
N GLN A 120 -15.96 -5.29 12.68
CA GLN A 120 -16.11 -4.39 13.85
C GLN A 120 -15.57 -4.98 15.16
N TRP A 121 -15.68 -6.29 15.37
CA TRP A 121 -15.09 -6.95 16.54
C TRP A 121 -13.56 -6.98 16.47
N ILE A 122 -12.97 -7.21 15.30
CA ILE A 122 -11.52 -7.15 15.08
C ILE A 122 -11.01 -5.71 15.34
N LEU A 123 -11.70 -4.70 14.80
CA LEU A 123 -11.41 -3.28 15.06
C LEU A 123 -11.50 -2.93 16.54
N ALA A 124 -12.54 -3.38 17.24
CA ALA A 124 -12.71 -3.15 18.68
C ALA A 124 -11.56 -3.77 19.50
N LEU A 125 -11.13 -4.99 19.14
CA LEU A 125 -9.99 -5.66 19.77
C LEU A 125 -8.66 -4.92 19.48
N ALA A 126 -8.46 -4.44 18.26
CA ALA A 126 -7.26 -3.73 17.84
C ALA A 126 -7.08 -2.38 18.58
N HIS A 127 -8.11 -1.52 18.59
CA HIS A 127 -8.11 -0.29 19.40
C HIS A 127 -8.09 -0.59 20.91
N GLY A 128 -8.68 -1.71 21.32
CA GLY A 128 -8.62 -2.20 22.70
C GLY A 128 -7.19 -2.50 23.15
N HIS A 129 -6.41 -3.15 22.29
CA HIS A 129 -5.00 -3.47 22.47
C HIS A 129 -4.07 -2.24 22.38
N GLU A 130 -4.32 -1.33 21.44
CA GLU A 130 -3.50 -0.14 21.22
C GLU A 130 -3.38 0.77 22.45
N ALA A 131 -4.43 0.80 23.29
CA ALA A 131 -4.45 1.52 24.55
C ALA A 131 -3.76 0.77 25.73
N ILE A 132 -2.89 -0.22 25.47
CA ILE A 132 -2.16 -1.01 26.48
C ILE A 132 -0.68 -0.64 26.46
N ALA A 133 -0.11 -0.35 27.63
CA ALA A 133 1.32 -0.09 27.80
C ALA A 133 1.84 -0.73 29.10
N ALA A 134 3.12 -1.10 29.13
CA ALA A 134 3.73 -1.83 30.25
C ALA A 134 3.70 -1.06 31.58
N ARG A 135 3.95 0.27 31.58
CA ARG A 135 3.97 1.07 32.83
C ARG A 135 2.59 1.15 33.52
N PRO A 136 1.48 1.53 32.85
CA PRO A 136 0.13 1.42 33.42
C PRO A 136 -0.23 0.00 33.85
N THR A 137 0.12 -1.02 33.04
CA THR A 137 -0.15 -2.42 33.36
C THR A 137 0.57 -2.86 34.64
N ALA A 138 1.86 -2.53 34.78
CA ALA A 138 2.65 -2.85 35.96
C ALA A 138 2.09 -2.18 37.23
N ALA A 139 1.68 -0.90 37.14
CA ALA A 139 1.06 -0.20 38.25
C ALA A 139 -0.24 -0.89 38.71
N LEU A 140 -1.10 -1.27 37.76
CA LEU A 140 -2.37 -1.97 38.01
C LEU A 140 -2.14 -3.35 38.66
N LEU A 141 -1.23 -4.16 38.11
CA LEU A 141 -0.91 -5.48 38.64
C LEU A 141 -0.23 -5.43 40.01
N ASN A 142 0.53 -4.37 40.30
CA ASN A 142 1.22 -4.23 41.59
C ASN A 142 0.28 -3.91 42.75
N GLY A 143 -0.89 -3.31 42.49
CA GLY A 143 -1.95 -3.17 43.50
C GLY A 143 -2.46 -4.54 43.94
N GLU A 144 -2.97 -5.34 42.99
CA GLU A 144 -3.45 -6.71 43.22
C GLU A 144 -2.38 -7.59 43.91
N ARG A 145 -1.15 -7.56 43.40
CA ARG A 145 -0.03 -8.34 43.96
C ARG A 145 0.30 -7.95 45.39
N SER A 146 0.21 -6.67 45.75
CA SER A 146 0.45 -6.20 47.11
C SER A 146 -0.58 -6.76 48.07
N ALA A 147 -1.88 -6.71 47.71
CA ALA A 147 -2.95 -7.34 48.49
C ALA A 147 -2.77 -8.87 48.62
N ALA A 148 -2.34 -9.53 47.54
CA ALA A 148 -2.11 -10.98 47.49
C ALA A 148 -0.82 -11.48 48.16
N GLY A 149 0.06 -10.60 48.66
CA GLY A 149 1.36 -10.99 49.23
C GLY A 149 2.36 -11.54 48.18
N PHE A 150 2.29 -11.02 46.95
CA PHE A 150 3.24 -11.29 45.87
C PHE A 150 4.19 -10.11 45.65
N PRO A 151 5.45 -10.35 45.26
CA PRO A 151 6.38 -9.26 44.96
C PRO A 151 5.92 -8.47 43.74
N ALA A 152 6.05 -7.14 43.83
CA ALA A 152 5.79 -6.22 42.74
C ALA A 152 6.70 -6.50 41.53
N VAL A 153 6.17 -6.28 40.32
CA VAL A 153 6.92 -6.27 39.08
C VAL A 153 7.47 -4.87 38.87
N THR A 154 8.79 -4.72 39.03
CA THR A 154 9.51 -3.46 38.80
C THR A 154 10.16 -3.39 37.43
N ASP A 155 10.53 -4.54 36.85
CA ASP A 155 11.06 -4.62 35.49
C ASP A 155 9.93 -4.53 34.46
N LEU A 156 9.94 -3.46 33.67
CA LEU A 156 9.00 -3.25 32.58
C LEU A 156 9.31 -4.13 31.37
N GLN A 157 10.55 -4.59 31.16
CA GLN A 157 10.90 -5.44 30.01
C GLN A 157 10.21 -6.81 30.11
N THR A 158 10.15 -7.40 31.30
CA THR A 158 9.36 -8.61 31.57
C THR A 158 7.87 -8.40 31.34
N VAL A 159 7.32 -7.21 31.63
CA VAL A 159 5.91 -6.87 31.35
C VAL A 159 5.67 -6.72 29.84
N ASP A 160 6.53 -5.99 29.13
CA ASP A 160 6.47 -5.85 27.67
C ASP A 160 6.60 -7.21 26.95
N ALA A 161 7.42 -8.13 27.45
CA ALA A 161 7.57 -9.47 26.89
C ALA A 161 6.26 -10.29 26.99
N GLU A 162 5.60 -10.27 28.15
CA GLU A 162 4.31 -10.97 28.31
C GLU A 162 3.16 -10.24 27.58
N LEU A 163 3.17 -8.91 27.51
CA LEU A 163 2.23 -8.14 26.68
C LEU A 163 2.38 -8.47 25.18
N ARG A 164 3.61 -8.62 24.68
CA ARG A 164 3.86 -9.12 23.30
C ARG A 164 3.31 -10.53 23.11
N SER A 165 3.43 -11.41 24.10
CA SER A 165 2.83 -12.74 24.03
C SER A 165 1.29 -12.69 24.05
N GLN A 166 0.68 -11.75 24.78
CA GLN A 166 -0.77 -11.56 24.78
C GLN A 166 -1.28 -10.96 23.45
N ARG A 167 -0.51 -10.05 22.82
CA ARG A 167 -0.75 -9.60 21.44
C ARG A 167 -0.69 -10.75 20.44
N GLN A 168 0.29 -11.65 20.56
CA GLN A 168 0.39 -12.85 19.71
C GLN A 168 -0.87 -13.73 19.86
N TYR A 169 -1.38 -13.92 21.08
CA TYR A 169 -2.67 -14.58 21.33
C TYR A 169 -3.85 -13.84 20.68
N TYR A 170 -3.94 -12.51 20.74
CA TYR A 170 -5.00 -11.76 20.04
C TYR A 170 -4.94 -11.98 18.52
N GLY A 171 -3.75 -11.99 17.92
CA GLY A 171 -3.59 -12.31 16.50
C GLY A 171 -3.99 -13.75 16.15
N GLN A 172 -3.76 -14.72 17.05
CA GLN A 172 -4.26 -16.09 16.90
C GLN A 172 -5.79 -16.18 17.07
N ALA A 173 -6.37 -15.40 17.98
CA ALA A 173 -7.82 -15.34 18.19
C ALA A 173 -8.55 -14.84 16.93
N ILE A 174 -7.99 -13.82 16.28
CA ILE A 174 -8.46 -13.32 14.98
C ILE A 174 -8.26 -14.39 13.91
N LYS A 175 -7.06 -14.99 13.78
CA LYS A 175 -6.78 -16.04 12.78
C LYS A 175 -7.77 -17.21 12.89
N LYS A 176 -7.97 -17.75 14.10
CA LYS A 176 -8.91 -18.85 14.39
C LYS A 176 -10.35 -18.55 13.95
N VAL A 177 -10.74 -17.27 13.91
CA VAL A 177 -12.04 -16.84 13.38
C VAL A 177 -12.05 -16.78 11.86
N LEU A 178 -11.00 -16.21 11.25
CA LEU A 178 -10.88 -16.10 9.80
C LEU A 178 -10.76 -17.47 9.12
N ASP A 179 -10.06 -18.41 9.76
CA ASP A 179 -9.92 -19.82 9.34
C ASP A 179 -11.26 -20.59 9.28
N GLN A 180 -12.36 -20.02 9.78
CA GLN A 180 -13.72 -20.58 9.69
C GLN A 180 -14.54 -19.97 8.54
N LEU A 181 -14.02 -18.95 7.85
CA LEU A 181 -14.69 -18.26 6.75
C LEU A 181 -14.33 -18.88 5.40
N SER A 182 -15.23 -18.76 4.42
CA SER A 182 -14.85 -19.01 3.03
C SER A 182 -13.87 -17.94 2.54
N PHE A 183 -12.91 -18.28 1.67
CA PHE A 183 -11.87 -17.37 1.16
C PHE A 183 -12.39 -15.98 0.75
N GLN A 184 -13.51 -15.92 0.01
CA GLN A 184 -14.14 -14.64 -0.39
C GLN A 184 -14.62 -13.80 0.83
N SER A 185 -15.13 -14.46 1.86
CA SER A 185 -15.58 -13.81 3.10
C SER A 185 -14.42 -13.42 4.01
N LEU A 186 -13.33 -14.21 4.01
CA LEU A 186 -12.07 -13.89 4.68
C LEU A 186 -11.47 -12.61 4.09
N VAL A 187 -11.29 -12.56 2.77
CA VAL A 187 -10.82 -11.37 2.04
C VAL A 187 -11.71 -10.16 2.34
N GLU A 188 -13.03 -10.29 2.20
CA GLU A 188 -13.99 -9.20 2.48
C GLU A 188 -13.90 -8.66 3.92
N VAL A 189 -13.74 -9.53 4.93
CA VAL A 189 -13.55 -9.12 6.33
C VAL A 189 -12.20 -8.41 6.51
N VAL A 190 -11.12 -8.90 5.92
CA VAL A 190 -9.78 -8.29 6.03
C VAL A 190 -9.78 -6.91 5.36
N THR A 191 -10.24 -6.78 4.10
CA THR A 191 -10.37 -5.48 3.40
C THR A 191 -11.19 -4.49 4.22
N THR A 192 -12.39 -4.89 4.65
CA THR A 192 -13.29 -4.05 5.46
C THR A 192 -12.66 -3.61 6.78
N THR A 193 -11.83 -4.45 7.39
CA THR A 193 -11.11 -4.13 8.63
C THR A 193 -9.99 -3.12 8.36
N VAL A 194 -9.15 -3.36 7.34
CA VAL A 194 -7.99 -2.51 7.02
C VAL A 194 -8.43 -1.13 6.52
N ASP A 195 -9.43 -1.04 5.65
CA ASP A 195 -9.99 0.23 5.16
C ASP A 195 -10.49 1.11 6.31
N LYS A 196 -11.28 0.53 7.22
CA LYS A 196 -11.87 1.22 8.38
C LYS A 196 -10.81 1.60 9.43
N ALA A 197 -9.75 0.81 9.59
CA ALA A 197 -8.63 1.14 10.49
C ALA A 197 -7.73 2.27 9.94
N THR A 198 -7.46 2.27 8.63
CA THR A 198 -6.48 3.16 7.99
C THR A 198 -7.07 4.40 7.31
N ASN A 199 -8.41 4.54 7.26
CA ASN A 199 -9.07 5.57 6.44
C ASN A 199 -8.62 5.49 4.96
N HIS A 200 -8.66 4.27 4.39
CA HIS A 200 -8.15 3.96 3.06
C HIS A 200 -6.66 4.33 2.86
N GLY A 201 -5.83 3.87 3.80
CA GLY A 201 -4.37 3.97 3.71
C GLY A 201 -3.77 5.34 4.08
N LYS A 202 -4.57 6.25 4.66
CA LYS A 202 -4.18 7.64 4.98
C LYS A 202 -3.68 7.82 6.42
N ASN A 203 -4.14 6.95 7.31
CA ASN A 203 -3.77 6.91 8.72
C ASN A 203 -3.03 5.60 8.99
N HIS A 204 -2.04 5.60 9.88
CA HIS A 204 -1.45 4.36 10.41
C HIS A 204 -2.53 3.48 11.05
N ALA A 205 -2.43 2.16 10.87
CA ALA A 205 -3.31 1.20 11.52
C ALA A 205 -2.87 0.93 12.97
N PRO A 206 -3.78 0.50 13.86
CA PRO A 206 -3.39 -0.12 15.12
C PRO A 206 -2.57 -1.39 14.83
N ILE A 207 -1.48 -1.61 15.55
CA ILE A 207 -0.45 -2.62 15.19
C ILE A 207 -0.94 -4.10 15.14
N LEU A 208 -2.14 -4.39 15.65
CA LEU A 208 -2.80 -5.70 15.51
C LEU A 208 -3.46 -5.90 14.14
N ILE A 209 -3.73 -4.82 13.41
CA ILE A 209 -4.20 -4.82 12.02
C ILE A 209 -3.01 -5.03 11.07
N ASP A 210 -1.84 -4.44 11.36
CA ASP A 210 -0.59 -4.77 10.65
C ASP A 210 -0.28 -6.27 10.80
N ASP A 211 -0.31 -6.82 12.03
CA ASP A 211 -0.19 -8.26 12.30
C ASP A 211 -1.18 -9.12 11.50
N LEU A 212 -2.38 -8.61 11.24
CA LEU A 212 -3.42 -9.31 10.48
C LEU A 212 -3.07 -9.34 8.98
N VAL A 213 -2.65 -8.21 8.41
CA VAL A 213 -2.29 -8.14 6.98
C VAL A 213 -1.01 -8.90 6.69
N ASP A 214 0.02 -8.76 7.53
CA ASP A 214 1.30 -9.47 7.35
C ASP A 214 1.12 -11.00 7.45
N ARG A 215 0.13 -11.48 8.23
CA ARG A 215 -0.28 -12.90 8.25
C ARG A 215 -1.10 -13.28 7.02
N PHE A 216 -2.08 -12.46 6.64
CA PHE A 216 -2.95 -12.69 5.48
C PHE A 216 -2.14 -12.79 4.18
N GLU A 217 -1.14 -11.93 3.99
CA GLU A 217 -0.26 -11.94 2.82
C GLU A 217 0.50 -13.27 2.68
N VAL A 218 0.98 -13.85 3.79
CA VAL A 218 1.75 -15.12 3.78
C VAL A 218 0.89 -16.39 3.86
N GLU A 219 -0.44 -16.28 3.90
CA GLU A 219 -1.32 -17.47 3.87
C GLU A 219 -1.21 -18.23 2.54
N VAL A 220 -1.18 -19.56 2.61
CA VAL A 220 -0.92 -20.43 1.44
C VAL A 220 -1.99 -20.27 0.36
N GLU A 221 -3.25 -20.04 0.74
CA GLU A 221 -4.33 -19.79 -0.23
C GLU A 221 -4.17 -18.44 -0.95
N VAL A 222 -3.67 -17.42 -0.25
CA VAL A 222 -3.45 -16.06 -0.79
C VAL A 222 -2.25 -16.05 -1.74
N GLN A 223 -1.12 -16.67 -1.35
CA GLN A 223 0.04 -16.81 -2.21
C GLN A 223 -0.26 -17.66 -3.45
N GLY A 224 -0.88 -18.85 -3.29
CA GLY A 224 -1.26 -19.69 -4.43
C GLY A 224 -2.28 -19.03 -5.37
N PHE A 225 -3.16 -18.17 -4.84
CA PHE A 225 -4.02 -17.30 -5.64
C PHE A 225 -3.20 -16.27 -6.43
N PHE A 226 -2.28 -15.55 -5.79
CA PHE A 226 -1.45 -14.55 -6.46
C PHE A 226 -0.57 -15.16 -7.55
N GLU A 227 0.15 -16.27 -7.30
CA GLU A 227 0.90 -17.01 -8.33
C GLU A 227 0.01 -17.31 -9.56
N THR A 228 -1.18 -17.85 -9.29
CA THR A 228 -2.15 -18.26 -10.30
C THR A 228 -2.68 -17.08 -11.12
N GLN A 229 -3.00 -15.94 -10.49
CA GLN A 229 -3.54 -14.78 -11.21
C GLN A 229 -2.42 -13.96 -11.88
N THR A 230 -1.27 -13.76 -11.22
CA THR A 230 -0.07 -13.11 -11.79
C THR A 230 0.39 -13.83 -13.05
N LYS A 231 0.40 -15.16 -13.06
CA LYS A 231 0.69 -15.94 -14.27
C LYS A 231 -0.31 -15.67 -15.38
N LYS A 232 -1.62 -15.71 -15.11
CA LYS A 232 -2.67 -15.39 -16.11
C LYS A 232 -2.56 -13.97 -16.64
N ILE A 233 -2.16 -13.00 -15.82
CA ILE A 233 -1.90 -11.62 -16.24
C ILE A 233 -0.75 -11.60 -17.25
N LYS A 234 0.41 -12.19 -16.90
CA LYS A 234 1.58 -12.27 -17.77
C LYS A 234 1.28 -13.01 -19.08
N ASP A 235 0.60 -14.15 -19.02
CA ASP A 235 0.15 -14.93 -20.19
C ASP A 235 -0.79 -14.11 -21.11
N LEU A 236 -1.73 -13.35 -20.53
CA LEU A 236 -2.64 -12.49 -21.30
C LEU A 236 -1.91 -11.27 -21.89
N VAL A 237 -1.00 -10.64 -21.15
CA VAL A 237 -0.15 -9.54 -21.64
C VAL A 237 0.65 -9.98 -22.86
N GLN A 238 1.36 -11.11 -22.77
CA GLN A 238 2.15 -11.63 -23.90
C GLN A 238 1.26 -12.07 -25.07
N ARG A 239 0.07 -12.65 -24.80
CA ARG A 239 -0.90 -12.97 -25.86
C ARG A 239 -1.41 -11.73 -26.59
N ILE A 240 -1.64 -10.62 -25.89
CA ILE A 240 -2.05 -9.35 -26.49
C ILE A 240 -0.91 -8.76 -27.34
N ARG A 241 0.35 -8.79 -26.86
CA ARG A 241 1.53 -8.40 -27.64
C ARG A 241 1.64 -9.21 -28.95
N HIS A 242 1.52 -10.54 -28.88
CA HIS A 242 1.59 -11.44 -30.04
C HIS A 242 0.48 -11.19 -31.07
N LEU A 243 -0.78 -11.02 -30.62
CA LEU A 243 -1.90 -10.75 -31.53
C LEU A 243 -1.76 -9.41 -32.26
N ALA A 244 -1.15 -8.41 -31.62
CA ALA A 244 -0.81 -7.14 -32.25
C ALA A 244 0.34 -7.30 -33.27
N GLN A 245 1.42 -8.03 -32.93
CA GLN A 245 2.53 -8.34 -33.84
C GLN A 245 2.08 -9.04 -35.13
N GLU A 246 1.16 -10.01 -35.02
CA GLU A 246 0.56 -10.69 -36.18
C GLU A 246 -0.46 -9.83 -36.95
N ASN A 247 -0.67 -8.57 -36.53
CA ASN A 247 -1.69 -7.65 -37.04
C ASN A 247 -3.10 -8.29 -37.10
N LYS A 248 -3.42 -9.14 -36.10
CA LYS A 248 -4.71 -9.86 -36.06
C LYS A 248 -5.83 -8.90 -35.66
N GLY A 249 -6.99 -9.09 -36.29
CA GLY A 249 -8.09 -8.12 -36.27
C GLY A 249 -8.50 -7.68 -34.86
N HIS A 250 -8.74 -6.37 -34.70
CA HIS A 250 -8.93 -5.67 -33.42
C HIS A 250 -9.94 -6.31 -32.45
N ARG A 251 -10.90 -7.11 -32.95
CA ARG A 251 -11.84 -7.90 -32.14
C ARG A 251 -11.14 -8.93 -31.22
N GLN A 252 -10.10 -9.61 -31.71
CA GLN A 252 -9.36 -10.59 -30.90
C GLN A 252 -8.54 -9.89 -29.81
N ILE A 253 -7.88 -8.78 -30.16
CA ILE A 253 -7.09 -7.98 -29.21
C ILE A 253 -8.00 -7.42 -28.10
N ASN A 254 -9.16 -6.85 -28.45
CA ASN A 254 -10.15 -6.38 -27.47
C ASN A 254 -10.67 -7.49 -26.55
N PHE A 255 -10.98 -8.68 -27.08
CA PHE A 255 -11.43 -9.82 -26.29
C PHE A 255 -10.39 -10.27 -25.26
N HIS A 256 -9.10 -10.29 -25.63
CA HIS A 256 -8.03 -10.59 -24.68
C HIS A 256 -7.76 -9.45 -23.69
N ALA A 257 -7.88 -8.18 -24.09
CA ALA A 257 -7.77 -7.04 -23.19
C ALA A 257 -8.89 -7.03 -22.13
N SER A 258 -10.15 -7.28 -22.50
CA SER A 258 -11.24 -7.40 -21.51
C SER A 258 -11.13 -8.65 -20.63
N LYS A 259 -10.43 -9.71 -21.08
CA LYS A 259 -10.01 -10.80 -20.18
C LYS A 259 -8.92 -10.35 -19.20
N LEU A 260 -7.94 -9.57 -19.64
CA LEU A 260 -6.91 -9.01 -18.77
C LEU A 260 -7.53 -8.10 -17.71
N GLU A 261 -8.41 -7.17 -18.09
CA GLU A 261 -9.18 -6.31 -17.18
C GLU A 261 -9.89 -7.14 -16.08
N ASN A 262 -10.59 -8.21 -16.47
CA ASN A 262 -11.28 -9.08 -15.52
C ASN A 262 -10.33 -9.89 -14.61
N VAL A 263 -9.17 -10.33 -15.10
CA VAL A 263 -8.19 -11.04 -14.25
C VAL A 263 -7.53 -10.08 -13.27
N VAL A 264 -7.13 -8.87 -13.72
CA VAL A 264 -6.54 -7.83 -12.88
C VAL A 264 -7.51 -7.38 -11.78
N ARG A 265 -8.80 -7.17 -12.10
CA ARG A 265 -9.84 -6.87 -11.10
C ARG A 265 -10.09 -7.97 -10.08
N ASN A 266 -9.82 -9.23 -10.42
CA ASN A 266 -9.92 -10.34 -9.48
C ASN A 266 -8.64 -10.50 -8.64
N TRP A 267 -7.47 -10.24 -9.23
CA TRP A 267 -6.19 -10.16 -8.52
C TRP A 267 -6.23 -9.08 -7.44
N ASP A 268 -6.72 -7.89 -7.81
CA ASP A 268 -6.78 -6.70 -6.97
C ASP A 268 -7.64 -6.89 -5.71
N ARG A 269 -8.80 -7.54 -5.81
CA ARG A 269 -9.68 -7.83 -4.65
C ARG A 269 -8.97 -8.50 -3.47
N VAL A 270 -7.91 -9.26 -3.74
CA VAL A 270 -7.10 -9.93 -2.71
C VAL A 270 -5.87 -9.08 -2.33
N ALA A 271 -5.33 -8.29 -3.26
CA ALA A 271 -4.22 -7.37 -2.99
C ALA A 271 -4.64 -6.10 -2.24
N GLN A 272 -5.89 -5.62 -2.39
CA GLN A 272 -6.39 -4.37 -1.82
C GLN A 272 -6.04 -4.16 -0.33
N PRO A 273 -6.31 -5.08 0.62
CA PRO A 273 -5.91 -4.88 2.02
C PRO A 273 -4.39 -4.76 2.21
N ILE A 274 -3.58 -5.45 1.39
CA ILE A 274 -2.12 -5.37 1.42
C ILE A 274 -1.65 -4.01 0.88
N GLN A 275 -2.24 -3.54 -0.22
CA GLN A 275 -1.97 -2.22 -0.80
C GLN A 275 -2.32 -1.07 0.16
N VAL A 276 -3.50 -1.14 0.77
CA VAL A 276 -3.99 -0.15 1.75
C VAL A 276 -3.10 -0.14 3.01
N SER A 277 -2.69 -1.31 3.50
CA SER A 277 -1.75 -1.43 4.63
C SER A 277 -0.35 -0.93 4.28
N ALA A 278 0.19 -1.25 3.11
CA ALA A 278 1.50 -0.77 2.65
C ALA A 278 1.51 0.77 2.59
N ARG A 279 0.49 1.38 1.95
CA ARG A 279 0.30 2.84 1.94
C ARG A 279 0.25 3.42 3.35
N SER A 280 -0.54 2.82 4.25
CA SER A 280 -0.64 3.28 5.65
C SER A 280 0.67 3.19 6.43
N ARG A 281 1.60 2.32 6.02
CA ARG A 281 2.94 2.17 6.62
C ARG A 281 4.02 2.98 5.89
N GLY A 282 3.68 3.66 4.79
CA GLY A 282 4.65 4.34 3.92
C GLY A 282 5.62 3.38 3.22
N THR A 283 5.17 2.15 2.96
CA THR A 283 5.89 1.09 2.25
C THR A 283 5.18 0.76 0.92
N ASP A 284 5.85 -0.02 0.07
CA ASP A 284 5.30 -0.48 -1.20
C ASP A 284 4.99 -1.99 -1.12
N HIS A 285 3.94 -2.43 -1.81
CA HIS A 285 3.74 -3.84 -2.14
C HIS A 285 4.41 -4.12 -3.50
N ASP A 286 5.48 -4.92 -3.50
CA ASP A 286 6.33 -5.14 -4.67
C ASP A 286 5.58 -5.84 -5.83
N LEU A 287 4.67 -6.78 -5.52
CA LEU A 287 3.92 -7.48 -6.55
C LEU A 287 2.90 -6.57 -7.26
N SER A 288 2.26 -5.62 -6.55
CA SER A 288 1.44 -4.57 -7.20
C SER A 288 2.28 -3.74 -8.17
N HIS A 289 3.50 -3.37 -7.78
CA HIS A 289 4.41 -2.62 -8.65
C HIS A 289 4.84 -3.43 -9.89
N GLU A 290 5.09 -4.74 -9.75
CA GLU A 290 5.41 -5.61 -10.89
C GLU A 290 4.23 -5.70 -11.88
N ILE A 291 3.02 -5.95 -11.39
CA ILE A 291 1.82 -6.04 -12.24
C ILE A 291 1.54 -4.69 -12.93
N ALA A 292 1.64 -3.58 -12.22
CA ALA A 292 1.50 -2.24 -12.80
C ALA A 292 2.54 -1.99 -13.90
N ALA A 293 3.81 -2.36 -13.68
CA ALA A 293 4.87 -2.19 -14.67
C ALA A 293 4.64 -2.98 -15.96
N GLU A 294 4.18 -4.24 -15.89
CA GLU A 294 3.89 -5.05 -17.08
C GLU A 294 2.66 -4.54 -17.86
N ILE A 295 1.59 -4.09 -17.18
CA ILE A 295 0.42 -3.53 -17.86
C ILE A 295 0.77 -2.17 -18.50
N ARG A 296 1.56 -1.32 -17.83
CA ARG A 296 2.09 -0.07 -18.42
C ARG A 296 2.99 -0.34 -19.63
N SER A 297 3.86 -1.34 -19.55
CA SER A 297 4.69 -1.78 -20.67
C SER A 297 3.84 -2.26 -21.86
N LEU A 298 2.73 -2.96 -21.60
CA LEU A 298 1.75 -3.30 -22.64
C LEU A 298 1.07 -2.05 -23.25
N VAL A 299 0.68 -1.08 -22.43
CA VAL A 299 0.06 0.19 -22.87
C VAL A 299 0.95 0.93 -23.87
N PHE A 300 2.24 1.10 -23.57
CA PHE A 300 3.21 1.72 -24.48
C PHE A 300 3.41 0.88 -25.75
N TYR A 301 3.57 -0.44 -25.61
CA TYR A 301 3.76 -1.34 -26.75
C TYR A 301 2.62 -1.25 -27.77
N LEU A 302 1.37 -1.24 -27.29
CA LEU A 302 0.18 -1.13 -28.13
C LEU A 302 0.02 0.26 -28.77
N LEU A 303 0.43 1.32 -28.06
CA LEU A 303 0.39 2.69 -28.55
C LEU A 303 1.44 2.92 -29.64
N GLU A 304 2.71 2.66 -29.34
CA GLU A 304 3.85 3.00 -30.20
C GLU A 304 3.95 2.14 -31.46
N LYS A 305 3.75 0.82 -31.33
CA LYS A 305 4.06 -0.13 -32.40
C LYS A 305 2.83 -0.46 -33.26
N HIS A 306 1.63 -0.25 -32.73
CA HIS A 306 0.36 -0.72 -33.33
C HIS A 306 -0.73 0.35 -33.40
N ASP A 307 -0.49 1.56 -32.90
CA ASP A 307 -1.43 2.70 -32.92
C ASP A 307 -2.76 2.50 -32.15
N LEU A 308 -2.86 1.44 -31.32
CA LEU A 308 -4.06 0.91 -30.65
C LEU A 308 -4.53 1.74 -29.42
N LEU A 309 -4.62 3.06 -29.62
CA LEU A 309 -4.87 4.09 -28.62
C LEU A 309 -6.06 3.80 -27.67
N ASP A 310 -7.18 3.28 -28.17
CA ASP A 310 -8.37 3.07 -27.35
C ASP A 310 -8.17 1.96 -26.31
N ILE A 311 -7.38 0.93 -26.65
CA ILE A 311 -7.01 -0.15 -25.71
C ILE A 311 -5.97 0.37 -24.72
N SER A 312 -4.96 1.10 -25.18
CA SER A 312 -3.98 1.77 -24.31
C SER A 312 -4.66 2.67 -23.27
N LYS A 313 -5.62 3.51 -23.69
CA LYS A 313 -6.43 4.34 -22.79
C LYS A 313 -7.22 3.53 -21.77
N ARG A 314 -7.88 2.45 -22.19
CA ARG A 314 -8.71 1.61 -21.30
C ARG A 314 -7.86 0.89 -20.25
N LEU A 315 -6.65 0.45 -20.62
CA LEU A 315 -5.70 -0.18 -19.71
C LEU A 315 -4.98 0.83 -18.80
N THR A 316 -4.74 2.08 -19.20
CA THR A 316 -4.28 3.14 -18.28
C THR A 316 -5.35 3.48 -17.24
N ALA A 317 -6.61 3.65 -17.66
CA ALA A 317 -7.72 3.91 -16.74
C ALA A 317 -7.92 2.77 -15.72
N LEU A 318 -7.81 1.51 -16.16
CA LEU A 318 -7.78 0.34 -15.28
C LEU A 318 -6.68 0.45 -14.21
N GLN A 319 -5.45 0.80 -14.60
CA GLN A 319 -4.34 0.91 -13.64
C GLN A 319 -4.53 2.07 -12.65
N GLN A 320 -5.12 3.20 -13.07
CA GLN A 320 -5.44 4.33 -12.18
C GLN A 320 -6.51 3.97 -11.13
N GLU A 321 -7.38 3.01 -11.43
CA GLU A 321 -8.40 2.49 -10.52
C GLU A 321 -7.83 1.42 -9.57
N ILE A 322 -7.02 0.49 -10.10
CA ILE A 322 -6.53 -0.71 -9.41
C ILE A 322 -5.29 -0.44 -8.52
N PHE A 323 -4.55 0.62 -8.79
CA PHE A 323 -3.33 0.97 -8.05
C PHE A 323 -3.44 2.36 -7.39
N ALA A 324 -4.66 2.77 -6.99
CA ALA A 324 -4.94 4.08 -6.39
C ALA A 324 -4.20 4.32 -5.05
N GLU A 325 -3.75 3.24 -4.42
CA GLU A 325 -2.97 3.19 -3.17
C GLU A 325 -1.46 3.35 -3.39
N LEU A 326 -0.97 3.14 -4.62
CA LEU A 326 0.46 3.21 -4.95
C LEU A 326 0.79 4.60 -5.48
N ASP A 327 1.06 5.55 -4.59
CA ASP A 327 1.28 6.96 -4.93
C ASP A 327 2.34 7.16 -6.05
N THR A 328 3.43 6.38 -6.04
CA THR A 328 4.50 6.45 -7.06
C THR A 328 4.12 5.88 -8.43
N VAL A 329 3.03 5.12 -8.51
CA VAL A 329 2.43 4.57 -9.73
C VAL A 329 1.33 5.51 -10.23
N VAL A 330 0.47 6.00 -9.33
CA VAL A 330 -0.58 6.99 -9.64
C VAL A 330 0.00 8.26 -10.28
N GLU A 331 1.06 8.83 -9.70
CA GLU A 331 1.78 10.00 -10.22
C GLU A 331 2.12 9.81 -11.72
N LYS A 332 2.83 8.73 -12.03
CA LYS A 332 3.27 8.39 -13.39
C LYS A 332 2.13 7.96 -14.32
N LEU A 333 1.02 7.43 -13.82
CA LEU A 333 -0.14 7.05 -14.64
C LEU A 333 -0.99 8.26 -15.03
N ASN A 334 -1.03 9.29 -14.19
CA ASN A 334 -1.66 10.57 -14.52
C ASN A 334 -0.92 11.25 -15.68
N GLU A 335 0.41 11.18 -15.72
CA GLU A 335 1.22 11.62 -16.86
C GLU A 335 0.87 10.86 -18.16
N ASP A 336 0.83 9.52 -18.12
CA ASP A 336 0.42 8.69 -19.26
C ASP A 336 -0.98 9.07 -19.77
N ALA A 337 -1.94 9.24 -18.86
CA ALA A 337 -3.30 9.62 -19.19
C ALA A 337 -3.37 11.00 -19.88
N ILE A 338 -2.55 11.96 -19.44
CA ILE A 338 -2.40 13.27 -20.09
C ILE A 338 -1.81 13.13 -21.50
N VAL A 339 -0.77 12.31 -21.68
CA VAL A 339 -0.13 12.05 -22.99
C VAL A 339 -1.10 11.35 -23.95
N LEU A 340 -1.77 10.29 -23.52
CA LEU A 340 -2.78 9.56 -24.29
C LEU A 340 -3.95 10.46 -24.70
N ASN A 341 -4.36 11.40 -23.86
CA ASN A 341 -5.40 12.38 -24.21
C ASN A 341 -4.92 13.44 -25.21
N LYS A 342 -3.68 13.92 -25.10
CA LYS A 342 -3.06 14.80 -26.12
C LYS A 342 -3.00 14.10 -27.50
N ILE A 343 -2.53 12.84 -27.55
CA ILE A 343 -2.49 12.03 -28.77
C ILE A 343 -3.90 11.82 -29.36
N SER A 344 -4.88 11.53 -28.51
CA SER A 344 -6.28 11.36 -28.90
C SER A 344 -6.88 12.61 -29.55
N LYS A 345 -6.62 13.80 -28.98
CA LYS A 345 -7.01 15.08 -29.56
C LYS A 345 -6.35 15.29 -30.93
N LEU A 346 -5.04 15.14 -31.03
CA LEU A 346 -4.28 15.30 -32.28
C LEU A 346 -4.77 14.36 -33.39
N LYS A 347 -5.03 13.07 -33.10
CA LYS A 347 -5.64 12.14 -34.08
C LYS A 347 -7.00 12.62 -34.56
N SER A 348 -7.83 13.18 -33.68
CA SER A 348 -9.16 13.71 -34.05
C SER A 348 -9.08 14.98 -34.93
N GLU A 349 -8.04 15.79 -34.75
CA GLU A 349 -7.81 17.00 -35.56
C GLU A 349 -7.24 16.62 -36.93
N VAL A 350 -6.28 15.69 -36.97
CA VAL A 350 -5.73 15.13 -38.22
C VAL A 350 -6.81 14.39 -39.02
N SER A 351 -7.75 13.68 -38.39
CA SER A 351 -8.84 13.00 -39.12
C SER A 351 -9.86 14.00 -39.67
N LYS A 352 -10.22 15.05 -38.92
CA LYS A 352 -11.03 16.18 -39.41
C LYS A 352 -10.37 16.85 -40.61
N LEU A 353 -9.10 17.24 -40.51
CA LEU A 353 -8.32 17.86 -41.58
C LEU A 353 -8.22 16.96 -42.83
N LYS A 354 -7.94 15.66 -42.65
CA LYS A 354 -7.98 14.67 -43.75
C LYS A 354 -9.36 14.62 -44.41
N SER A 355 -10.45 14.66 -43.65
CA SER A 355 -11.82 14.67 -44.19
C SER A 355 -12.14 15.95 -44.97
N GLU A 356 -11.66 17.11 -44.53
CA GLU A 356 -11.81 18.37 -45.26
C GLU A 356 -10.98 18.40 -46.54
N ILE A 357 -9.73 17.97 -46.49
CA ILE A 357 -8.86 17.88 -47.67
C ILE A 357 -9.46 16.89 -48.68
N PHE A 358 -10.02 15.78 -48.22
CA PHE A 358 -10.75 14.83 -49.06
C PHE A 358 -12.00 15.46 -49.69
N LYS A 359 -12.84 16.15 -48.90
CA LYS A 359 -14.01 16.89 -49.42
C LYS A 359 -13.61 17.95 -50.45
N LYS A 360 -12.55 18.73 -50.20
CA LYS A 360 -12.03 19.76 -51.11
C LYS A 360 -11.49 19.13 -52.41
N LYS A 361 -10.76 18.00 -52.34
CA LYS A 361 -10.32 17.22 -53.52
C LYS A 361 -11.49 16.62 -54.30
N LEU A 362 -12.50 16.06 -53.62
CA LEU A 362 -13.69 15.51 -54.25
C LEU A 362 -14.50 16.60 -54.96
N LEU A 363 -14.71 17.75 -54.31
CA LEU A 363 -15.43 18.89 -54.88
C LEU A 363 -14.70 19.44 -56.12
N THR A 364 -13.38 19.58 -56.07
CA THR A 364 -12.58 20.04 -57.23
C THR A 364 -12.51 19.02 -58.36
N LEU A 365 -12.52 17.71 -58.06
CA LEU A 365 -12.68 16.66 -59.08
C LEU A 365 -14.05 16.73 -59.75
N LEU A 366 -15.14 16.85 -58.97
CA LEU A 366 -16.51 17.01 -59.48
C LEU A 366 -16.66 18.28 -60.32
N PHE A 367 -16.08 19.40 -59.88
CA PHE A 367 -16.10 20.66 -60.65
C PHE A 367 -15.28 20.53 -61.94
N ARG A 368 -14.18 19.76 -61.94
CA ARG A 368 -13.35 19.51 -63.13
C ARG A 368 -14.02 18.56 -64.12
N SER A 369 -14.74 17.53 -63.67
CA SER A 369 -15.51 16.64 -64.56
C SER A 369 -16.76 17.35 -65.10
N PHE A 370 -17.49 18.10 -64.28
CA PHE A 370 -18.59 18.96 -64.72
C PHE A 370 -18.11 19.98 -65.76
N ARG A 371 -16.97 20.63 -65.53
CA ARG A 371 -16.35 21.53 -66.50
C ARG A 371 -15.94 20.81 -67.79
N LEU A 372 -15.35 19.61 -67.73
CA LEU A 372 -15.01 18.85 -68.95
C LEU A 372 -16.26 18.43 -69.77
N LEU A 373 -17.38 18.12 -69.13
CA LEU A 373 -18.61 17.69 -69.78
C LEU A 373 -19.48 18.85 -70.31
N PHE A 374 -19.63 19.92 -69.55
CA PHE A 374 -20.57 21.02 -69.87
C PHE A 374 -19.92 22.26 -70.49
N TRP A 375 -18.61 22.49 -70.31
CA TRP A 375 -17.92 23.60 -70.97
C TRP A 375 -17.98 23.56 -72.51
N PRO A 376 -17.90 22.41 -73.23
CA PRO A 376 -18.12 22.42 -74.68
C PRO A 376 -19.53 22.86 -75.09
N PHE A 377 -20.57 22.53 -74.33
CA PHE A 377 -21.93 23.02 -74.60
C PHE A 377 -22.06 24.54 -74.36
N ILE A 378 -21.46 25.04 -73.28
CA ILE A 378 -21.42 26.48 -72.98
C ILE A 378 -20.62 27.24 -74.05
N VAL A 379 -19.52 26.66 -74.54
CA VAL A 379 -18.70 27.23 -75.62
C VAL A 379 -19.44 27.20 -76.96
N LEU A 380 -20.17 26.13 -77.30
CA LEU A 380 -21.03 26.11 -78.50
C LEU A 380 -22.13 27.18 -78.45
N LEU A 381 -22.73 27.40 -77.29
CA LEU A 381 -23.76 28.43 -77.08
C LEU A 381 -23.18 29.86 -77.20
N LEU A 382 -21.93 30.07 -76.76
CA LEU A 382 -21.20 31.33 -76.97
C LEU A 382 -20.71 31.52 -78.42
N ILE A 383 -20.26 30.46 -79.10
CA ILE A 383 -19.86 30.51 -80.52
C ILE A 383 -21.07 30.84 -81.41
N GLY A 384 -22.25 30.29 -81.09
CA GLY A 384 -23.51 30.65 -81.76
C GLY A 384 -23.90 32.13 -81.58
N LEU A 385 -23.36 32.82 -80.56
CA LEU A 385 -23.55 34.26 -80.36
C LEU A 385 -22.47 35.13 -81.03
N ILE A 386 -21.34 34.55 -81.44
CA ILE A 386 -20.21 35.24 -82.06
C ILE A 386 -20.01 34.70 -83.48
N SER A 387 -20.96 35.05 -84.35
CA SER A 387 -20.89 34.82 -85.80
C SER A 387 -21.55 35.96 -86.58
N LEU A 388 -21.23 37.19 -86.17
CA LEU A 388 -21.32 38.37 -87.04
C LEU A 388 -20.02 39.18 -86.90
N LEU A 389 -19.51 39.67 -88.04
CA LEU A 389 -18.24 40.40 -88.22
C LEU A 389 -16.95 39.55 -88.23
N GLN A 390 -16.04 39.92 -89.14
CA GLN A 390 -14.76 39.28 -89.50
C GLN A 390 -13.59 40.13 -88.91
N ASP A 391 -12.28 39.86 -89.06
CA ASP A 391 -11.52 38.96 -89.95
C ASP A 391 -10.12 38.57 -89.40
N ASN A 392 -9.50 37.54 -90.00
CA ASN A 392 -8.06 37.17 -90.08
C ASN A 392 -7.00 37.73 -89.09
N ARG A 393 -6.16 36.82 -88.53
CA ARG A 393 -4.77 36.57 -88.99
C ARG A 393 -4.04 35.35 -88.38
N LYS A 394 -3.15 34.78 -89.19
CA LYS A 394 -2.09 33.73 -89.02
C LYS A 394 -1.11 34.00 -87.83
N THR A 395 -0.25 33.13 -87.24
CA THR A 395 0.21 31.68 -87.26
C THR A 395 1.16 31.50 -86.02
N ASN A 396 1.81 30.40 -85.56
CA ASN A 396 2.14 28.98 -85.89
C ASN A 396 2.32 28.22 -84.51
N THR A 397 2.18 26.90 -84.28
CA THR A 397 2.83 25.62 -84.73
C THR A 397 4.09 25.17 -83.94
N ILE A 398 4.15 23.87 -83.53
CA ILE A 398 5.29 23.09 -82.93
C ILE A 398 5.59 23.35 -81.42
N SER A 399 6.22 22.47 -80.59
CA SER A 399 6.00 21.03 -80.26
C SER A 399 6.96 20.53 -79.14
N SER A 400 6.50 19.60 -78.28
CA SER A 400 7.26 18.51 -77.61
C SER A 400 8.21 18.72 -76.38
N TYR A 401 8.25 17.66 -75.57
CA TYR A 401 9.30 17.11 -74.65
C TYR A 401 9.75 17.79 -73.32
N THR A 402 9.48 17.04 -72.23
CA THR A 402 10.43 16.51 -71.19
C THR A 402 11.42 17.42 -70.48
N GLN A 403 11.33 17.51 -69.13
CA GLN A 403 12.32 16.95 -68.17
C GLN A 403 11.94 17.19 -66.69
N SER A 404 12.34 16.25 -65.81
CA SER A 404 12.41 16.40 -64.35
C SER A 404 13.88 16.58 -63.95
N PRO A 405 14.21 17.50 -63.02
CA PRO A 405 15.01 17.11 -61.84
C PRO A 405 14.76 18.02 -60.61
N PRO A 406 15.49 17.88 -59.48
CA PRO A 406 16.00 16.68 -58.83
C PRO A 406 15.52 16.56 -57.35
N SER A 407 15.82 15.42 -56.71
CA SER A 407 15.69 15.23 -55.26
C SER A 407 16.83 15.90 -54.46
N VAL A 408 16.51 16.52 -53.33
CA VAL A 408 17.48 16.99 -52.32
C VAL A 408 17.61 15.92 -51.21
N PRO A 409 18.82 15.59 -50.72
CA PRO A 409 19.02 14.48 -49.79
C PRO A 409 18.62 14.82 -48.35
N SER A 410 17.93 13.89 -47.69
CA SER A 410 17.68 13.91 -46.25
C SER A 410 18.76 13.14 -45.49
N SER A 411 19.64 13.85 -44.77
CA SER A 411 20.63 13.22 -43.87
C SER A 411 19.96 12.42 -42.75
N PRO A 412 20.55 11.30 -42.30
CA PRO A 412 19.99 10.49 -41.22
C PRO A 412 20.06 11.24 -39.88
N SER A 413 18.92 11.40 -39.21
CA SER A 413 18.89 11.89 -37.83
C SER A 413 19.44 10.82 -36.90
N ARG A 414 20.53 11.16 -36.20
CA ARG A 414 21.23 10.32 -35.22
C ARG A 414 20.26 9.84 -34.13
N THR A 415 20.13 8.52 -33.96
CA THR A 415 19.48 7.94 -32.79
C THR A 415 20.23 8.38 -31.53
N LEU A 416 19.55 9.13 -30.65
CA LEU A 416 20.02 9.38 -29.30
C LEU A 416 19.34 8.36 -28.38
N GLU A 417 20.12 7.51 -27.73
CA GLU A 417 19.63 6.67 -26.65
C GLU A 417 19.30 7.55 -25.45
N VAL A 418 18.00 7.75 -25.19
CA VAL A 418 17.55 8.42 -23.98
C VAL A 418 17.62 7.40 -22.84
N GLN A 419 18.66 7.50 -22.02
CA GLN A 419 18.70 6.80 -20.74
C GLN A 419 17.57 7.35 -19.86
N VAL A 420 16.67 6.47 -19.41
CA VAL A 420 15.59 6.82 -18.49
C VAL A 420 16.20 7.15 -17.12
N PRO A 421 15.96 8.34 -16.54
CA PRO A 421 16.44 8.65 -15.21
C PRO A 421 15.88 7.68 -14.17
N SER A 422 16.73 7.21 -13.25
CA SER A 422 16.25 6.57 -12.02
C SER A 422 15.40 7.58 -11.23
N PRO A 423 14.29 7.17 -10.60
CA PRO A 423 13.51 8.08 -9.76
C PRO A 423 14.36 8.67 -8.64
N GLU A 424 14.21 9.98 -8.42
CA GLU A 424 14.99 10.74 -7.45
C GLU A 424 14.66 10.35 -6.00
N LEU A 425 15.68 10.17 -5.17
CA LEU A 425 15.52 9.63 -3.83
C LEU A 425 15.04 10.73 -2.86
N LYS A 426 13.74 10.73 -2.53
CA LYS A 426 13.14 11.71 -1.61
C LYS A 426 13.67 11.51 -0.17
N PHE A 427 14.25 12.57 0.39
CA PHE A 427 14.68 12.72 1.79
C PHE A 427 13.80 13.77 2.49
N SER A 428 13.32 13.51 3.71
CA SER A 428 12.51 14.46 4.48
C SER A 428 13.01 14.55 5.93
N LYS A 429 13.07 15.76 6.49
CA LYS A 429 13.58 15.95 7.86
C LYS A 429 12.60 15.31 8.88
N PRO A 430 13.08 14.52 9.86
CA PRO A 430 12.20 14.02 10.92
C PRO A 430 11.69 15.15 11.84
N PRO A 431 10.56 14.93 12.54
CA PRO A 431 10.16 15.82 13.64
C PRO A 431 11.20 15.78 14.77
N VAL A 432 11.24 16.85 15.57
CA VAL A 432 12.10 16.91 16.76
C VAL A 432 11.49 16.11 17.91
N GLY A 433 12.28 15.25 18.56
CA GLY A 433 11.90 14.48 19.75
C GLY A 433 12.22 13.00 19.65
N ASP A 434 12.20 12.32 20.80
CA ASP A 434 12.55 10.91 20.94
C ASP A 434 11.37 9.96 20.63
N ASP A 435 11.71 8.69 20.33
CA ASP A 435 10.79 7.55 20.11
C ASP A 435 9.71 7.73 19.03
N ASN A 436 9.82 8.79 18.21
CA ASN A 436 9.03 9.01 17.01
C ASN A 436 9.12 7.79 16.06
N ILE A 437 7.98 7.38 15.47
CA ILE A 437 7.97 6.38 14.40
C ILE A 437 8.29 7.10 13.08
N LEU A 438 9.41 6.76 12.44
CA LEU A 438 9.87 7.47 11.25
C LEU A 438 9.48 6.75 9.94
N SER A 439 9.01 7.55 8.98
CA SER A 439 8.76 7.10 7.61
C SER A 439 10.08 6.81 6.87
N ILE A 440 10.01 6.05 5.77
CA ILE A 440 11.20 5.71 4.98
C ILE A 440 11.99 6.95 4.51
N ALA A 441 11.32 8.04 4.14
CA ALA A 441 11.97 9.28 3.71
C ALA A 441 12.72 10.00 4.86
N GLN A 442 12.31 9.78 6.11
CA GLN A 442 12.94 10.33 7.32
C GLN A 442 14.10 9.44 7.80
N ILE A 443 13.96 8.11 7.73
CA ILE A 443 15.08 7.19 7.98
C ILE A 443 16.19 7.41 6.94
N ARG A 444 15.84 7.55 5.66
CA ARG A 444 16.80 7.96 4.59
C ARG A 444 17.49 9.29 4.93
N TRP A 445 16.79 10.27 5.51
CA TRP A 445 17.38 11.55 5.90
C TRP A 445 18.38 11.36 7.05
N CYS A 446 18.04 10.62 8.10
CA CYS A 446 18.98 10.31 9.18
C CYS A 446 20.24 9.61 8.65
N LEU A 447 20.09 8.54 7.85
CA LEU A 447 21.22 7.82 7.23
C LEU A 447 22.07 8.73 6.33
N ARG A 448 21.45 9.67 5.59
CA ARG A 448 22.18 10.66 4.78
C ARG A 448 22.98 11.61 5.65
N GLU A 449 22.37 12.21 6.68
CA GLU A 449 23.04 13.18 7.54
C GLU A 449 24.15 12.52 8.38
N GLU A 450 24.01 11.25 8.77
CA GLU A 450 25.07 10.45 9.38
C GLU A 450 26.29 10.37 8.45
N ILE A 451 26.12 9.98 7.18
CA ILE A 451 27.18 9.95 6.16
C ILE A 451 27.79 11.36 5.94
N ARG A 452 26.97 12.42 5.92
CA ARG A 452 27.48 13.81 5.82
C ARG A 452 28.35 14.16 7.03
N ILE A 453 27.90 13.85 8.26
CA ILE A 453 28.64 14.13 9.49
C ILE A 453 29.97 13.37 9.52
N GLU A 454 30.03 12.11 9.04
CA GLU A 454 31.29 11.37 8.88
C GLU A 454 32.27 12.09 7.94
N VAL A 455 31.82 12.53 6.77
CA VAL A 455 32.66 13.20 5.75
C VAL A 455 33.12 14.58 6.19
N LEU A 456 32.29 15.31 6.94
CA LEU A 456 32.58 16.68 7.40
C LEU A 456 33.50 16.73 8.63
N ARG A 457 33.35 15.79 9.57
CA ARG A 457 34.09 15.77 10.85
C ARG A 457 35.61 15.99 10.74
N PRO A 458 36.35 15.37 9.79
CA PRO A 458 37.80 15.60 9.65
C PRO A 458 38.19 16.85 8.82
N ARG A 459 37.22 17.58 8.24
CA ARG A 459 37.47 18.74 7.34
C ARG A 459 37.27 20.10 8.01
N VAL A 460 36.57 20.11 9.14
CA VAL A 460 36.26 21.29 9.94
C VAL A 460 37.54 21.74 10.67
N THR A 461 38.08 22.91 10.30
CA THR A 461 39.39 23.39 10.78
C THR A 461 39.40 24.83 11.29
N THR A 462 38.28 25.56 11.16
CA THR A 462 38.14 26.96 11.60
C THR A 462 36.87 27.17 12.41
N ASN A 463 36.84 28.13 13.33
CA ASN A 463 35.69 28.37 14.22
C ASN A 463 34.35 28.52 13.47
N PRO A 464 34.23 29.28 12.36
CA PRO A 464 32.96 29.37 11.63
C PRO A 464 32.51 28.04 11.00
N GLN A 465 33.43 27.12 10.68
CA GLN A 465 33.09 25.76 10.25
C GLN A 465 32.65 24.90 11.45
N ILE A 466 33.26 25.09 12.63
CA ILE A 466 32.89 24.39 13.87
C ILE A 466 31.47 24.75 14.28
N ASP A 467 31.13 26.04 14.30
CA ASP A 467 29.80 26.53 14.71
C ASP A 467 28.67 25.96 13.81
N GLN A 468 28.92 25.89 12.49
CA GLN A 468 27.97 25.29 11.55
C GLN A 468 27.95 23.76 11.60
N PHE A 469 29.10 23.10 11.79
CA PHE A 469 29.14 21.64 11.96
C PHE A 469 28.40 21.22 13.24
N ASN A 470 28.57 21.95 14.33
CA ASN A 470 27.79 21.78 15.56
C ASN A 470 26.30 21.96 15.28
N THR A 471 25.91 22.97 14.49
CA THR A 471 24.51 23.18 14.06
C THR A 471 23.96 21.99 13.27
N ILE A 472 24.76 21.33 12.41
CA ILE A 472 24.36 20.12 11.69
C ILE A 472 24.20 18.93 12.67
N VAL A 473 25.16 18.74 13.57
CA VAL A 473 25.13 17.69 14.59
C VAL A 473 23.96 17.85 15.56
N ASP A 474 23.65 19.05 16.02
CA ASP A 474 22.50 19.33 16.88
C ASP A 474 21.16 19.09 16.16
N ASN A 475 21.08 19.41 14.87
CA ASN A 475 19.90 19.09 14.06
C ASN A 475 19.72 17.58 13.88
N TYR A 476 20.81 16.81 13.71
CA TYR A 476 20.78 15.35 13.68
C TYR A 476 20.34 14.78 15.04
N ASN A 477 21.01 15.16 16.13
CA ASN A 477 20.74 14.68 17.48
C ASN A 477 19.28 14.91 17.89
N ARG A 478 18.71 16.08 17.57
CA ARG A 478 17.31 16.42 17.90
C ARG A 478 16.24 15.62 17.13
N CYS A 479 16.60 14.93 16.05
CA CYS A 479 15.66 14.28 15.13
C CYS A 479 15.93 12.77 14.89
N CYS A 480 17.14 12.30 15.22
CA CYS A 480 17.64 10.96 14.87
C CYS A 480 18.32 10.20 16.03
N ALA A 481 18.39 10.75 17.25
CA ALA A 481 19.11 10.11 18.38
C ALA A 481 18.39 8.88 18.95
N SER A 482 17.06 8.91 19.08
CA SER A 482 16.22 7.73 19.34
C SER A 482 14.98 7.79 18.47
N TYR A 483 14.73 6.74 17.69
CA TYR A 483 13.53 6.62 16.88
C TYR A 483 13.08 5.17 16.72
N ARG A 484 11.79 5.00 16.46
CA ARG A 484 11.15 3.71 16.19
C ARG A 484 10.97 3.52 14.69
N TYR A 485 11.08 2.28 14.23
CA TYR A 485 10.98 1.90 12.83
C TYR A 485 10.44 0.48 12.70
N TYR A 486 9.91 0.14 11.52
CA TYR A 486 9.73 -1.25 11.11
C TYR A 486 11.03 -1.74 10.47
N GLU A 487 11.42 -2.99 10.74
CA GLU A 487 12.71 -3.57 10.33
C GLU A 487 12.91 -3.54 8.80
N SER A 488 11.87 -3.91 8.05
CA SER A 488 11.83 -3.84 6.57
C SER A 488 11.99 -2.41 6.04
N THR A 489 11.47 -1.39 6.74
CA THR A 489 11.64 0.02 6.37
C THR A 489 13.08 0.49 6.56
N LEU A 490 13.74 0.08 7.65
CA LEU A 490 15.15 0.41 7.89
C LEU A 490 16.06 -0.28 6.86
N GLU A 491 15.91 -1.60 6.65
CA GLU A 491 16.69 -2.31 5.63
C GLU A 491 16.55 -1.67 4.25
N ARG A 492 15.31 -1.29 3.87
CA ARG A 492 15.05 -0.68 2.57
C ARG A 492 15.67 0.71 2.48
N ALA A 493 15.55 1.54 3.51
CA ALA A 493 16.21 2.85 3.56
C ALA A 493 17.73 2.71 3.44
N GLN A 494 18.35 1.75 4.11
CA GLN A 494 19.78 1.42 3.98
C GLN A 494 20.14 1.00 2.55
N ARG A 495 19.41 0.02 1.96
CA ARG A 495 19.61 -0.45 0.58
C ARG A 495 19.42 0.65 -0.48
N GLU A 496 18.64 1.68 -0.19
CA GLU A 496 18.39 2.82 -1.09
C GLU A 496 19.44 3.94 -0.93
N VAL A 497 19.78 4.31 0.31
CA VAL A 497 20.82 5.32 0.59
C VAL A 497 22.19 4.82 0.13
N GLU A 498 22.52 3.55 0.35
CA GLU A 498 23.84 3.00 -0.02
C GLU A 498 24.08 3.04 -1.54
N LYS A 499 23.03 2.86 -2.37
CA LYS A 499 23.11 3.06 -3.83
C LYS A 499 23.49 4.48 -4.22
N THR A 500 23.19 5.47 -3.37
CA THR A 500 23.52 6.89 -3.56
C THR A 500 24.71 7.37 -2.72
N ARG A 501 25.36 6.49 -1.93
CA ARG A 501 26.41 6.88 -0.96
C ARG A 501 27.53 7.70 -1.61
N SER A 502 27.98 7.29 -2.80
CA SER A 502 29.03 8.00 -3.54
C SER A 502 28.65 9.44 -3.94
N GLN A 503 27.37 9.70 -4.21
CA GLN A 503 26.85 11.05 -4.49
C GLN A 503 26.79 11.87 -3.20
N ILE A 504 26.23 11.29 -2.13
CA ILE A 504 26.16 11.94 -0.80
C ILE A 504 27.56 12.32 -0.29
N ILE A 505 28.56 11.46 -0.48
CA ILE A 505 29.97 11.73 -0.12
C ILE A 505 30.57 12.82 -1.02
N ALA A 506 30.23 12.87 -2.31
CA ALA A 506 30.69 13.93 -3.22
C ALA A 506 30.09 15.30 -2.85
N ASP A 507 28.79 15.36 -2.61
CA ASP A 507 28.08 16.58 -2.20
C ASP A 507 28.58 17.08 -0.84
N ALA A 508 28.75 16.19 0.14
CA ALA A 508 29.36 16.51 1.44
C ALA A 508 30.84 16.93 1.30
N SER A 509 31.55 16.43 0.29
CA SER A 509 32.93 16.83 0.00
C SER A 509 33.05 18.23 -0.60
N LEU A 510 31.96 18.76 -1.17
CA LEU A 510 31.85 20.11 -1.72
C LEU A 510 31.25 21.13 -0.73
N TRP A 511 30.98 20.71 0.51
CA TRP A 511 30.40 21.57 1.54
C TRP A 511 31.24 22.83 1.80
N SER A 512 30.55 23.97 1.82
CA SER A 512 31.09 25.27 2.16
C SER A 512 30.12 25.98 3.10
N PRO A 513 30.59 26.62 4.20
CA PRO A 513 29.74 27.33 5.15
C PRO A 513 28.86 28.45 4.57
N PHE A 514 29.15 28.89 3.34
CA PHE A 514 28.37 29.92 2.63
C PHE A 514 27.22 29.35 1.79
N VAL A 515 27.22 28.04 1.51
CA VAL A 515 26.24 27.39 0.61
C VAL A 515 25.08 26.79 1.40
N ASP A 516 25.34 26.22 2.58
CA ASP A 516 24.29 25.56 3.38
C ASP A 516 23.40 26.53 4.17
N SER A 517 23.75 27.82 4.29
CA SER A 517 22.80 28.84 4.75
C SER A 517 21.69 29.05 3.71
N LEU A 518 22.08 29.35 2.47
CA LEU A 518 21.18 29.49 1.32
C LEU A 518 20.34 28.23 1.05
N SER A 519 20.85 27.03 1.40
CA SER A 519 20.14 25.77 1.21
C SER A 519 19.03 25.50 2.25
N ASN A 520 19.02 26.22 3.38
CA ASN A 520 18.01 26.09 4.42
C ASN A 520 16.82 27.05 4.24
N ASP A 521 17.06 28.29 3.78
CA ASP A 521 16.00 29.27 3.51
C ASP A 521 15.10 28.80 2.36
N LEU A 522 15.69 28.29 1.28
CA LEU A 522 14.98 27.72 0.10
C LEU A 522 14.30 26.35 0.34
N ARG A 523 14.08 25.96 1.60
CA ARG A 523 13.41 24.71 2.00
C ARG A 523 12.40 24.89 3.14
N GLN A 524 12.00 26.13 3.43
CA GLN A 524 10.92 26.45 4.37
C GLN A 524 9.72 27.18 3.71
N GLU A 525 9.79 27.41 2.40
CA GLU A 525 8.65 27.69 1.51
C GLU A 525 8.25 26.41 0.75
#